data_AF-A0AA35XMW0-F1
#
_entry.id   AF-A0AA35XMW0-F1
#
_cell.length_a   1.000
_cell.length_b   1.000
_cell.length_c   1.000
_cell.angle_alpha   90.00
_cell.angle_beta   90.00
_cell.angle_gamma   90.00
#
_symmetry.space_group_name_H-M   'P 1'
#
loop_
_entity.id
_entity.type
_entity.pdbx_description
1 polymer ?
#
loop_
_entity_poly.entity_id
_entity_poly.type
_entity_poly.pdbx_seq_one_letter_code
_entity_poly.pdbx_strand_id
1 'polypeptide(L)'
;MYPSKCHMVYINAYTLAGGLFTGAEVRKTEEQQKVYGGLANAALDPCYHQACDTYDNVNEVIFEQMAQAAAYTLGVLMGQEDLERYLNSTSLYF
;
A
#
# COMPACT_ATOMS: atom_id res chain seq x y z
N MET A 1 19.21 10.53 -3.09
CA MET A 1 18.56 9.32 -2.55
C MET A 1 17.50 8.92 -3.55
N TYR A 2 17.70 7.82 -4.30
CA TYR A 2 16.68 7.35 -5.23
C TYR A 2 15.41 7.00 -4.43
N PRO A 3 14.21 7.33 -4.93
CA PRO A 3 13.02 6.86 -4.26
C PRO A 3 13.02 5.34 -4.27
N SER A 4 12.88 4.72 -3.09
CA SER A 4 12.91 3.26 -2.93
C SER A 4 11.67 2.57 -3.49
N LYS A 5 10.65 3.32 -3.95
CA LYS A 5 9.37 2.80 -4.44
C LYS A 5 9.25 3.03 -5.95
N CYS A 6 8.92 1.98 -6.69
CA CYS A 6 8.85 1.99 -8.16
C CYS A 6 7.89 3.05 -8.73
N HIS A 7 6.80 3.38 -8.02
CA HIS A 7 5.82 4.35 -8.51
C HIS A 7 6.34 5.80 -8.50
N MET A 8 7.40 6.10 -7.76
CA MET A 8 7.87 7.47 -7.59
C MET A 8 8.41 8.09 -8.88
N VAL A 9 8.89 7.28 -9.83
CA VAL A 9 9.31 7.80 -11.15
C VAL A 9 8.14 8.47 -11.89
N TYR A 10 6.92 7.94 -11.73
CA TYR A 10 5.71 8.50 -12.33
C TYR A 10 5.28 9.77 -11.61
N ILE A 11 5.28 9.77 -10.27
CA ILE A 11 4.95 10.95 -9.47
C ILE A 11 5.89 12.12 -9.81
N ASN A 12 7.20 11.85 -9.90
CA ASN A 12 8.20 12.85 -10.25
C ASN A 12 8.06 13.37 -11.69
N ALA A 13 7.41 12.59 -12.57
CA ALA A 13 7.07 12.98 -13.93
C ALA A 13 5.66 13.56 -14.05
N TYR A 14 5.03 13.96 -12.94
CA TYR A 14 3.66 14.49 -12.88
C TYR A 14 2.59 13.54 -13.42
N THR A 15 2.87 12.24 -13.39
CA THR A 15 1.91 11.18 -13.69
C THR A 15 1.33 10.67 -12.38
N LEU A 16 0.00 10.62 -12.29
CA LEU A 16 -0.70 10.11 -11.11
C LEU A 16 -0.32 8.63 -10.89
N ALA A 17 0.17 8.34 -9.69
CA ALA A 17 0.51 7.00 -9.27
C ALA A 17 0.28 6.83 -7.77
N GLY A 18 0.06 5.59 -7.35
CA GLY A 18 -0.17 5.24 -5.95
C GLY A 18 0.13 3.77 -5.71
N GLY A 19 -0.16 3.30 -4.51
CA GLY A 19 0.02 1.90 -4.14
C GLY A 19 -0.41 1.63 -2.71
N LEU A 20 -0.42 0.34 -2.37
CA LEU A 20 -0.74 -0.14 -1.03
C LEU A 20 0.54 -0.65 -0.35
N PHE A 21 0.62 -0.53 0.98
CA PHE A 21 1.77 -0.99 1.76
C PHE A 21 1.34 -1.37 3.18
N THR A 22 1.82 -2.52 3.66
CA THR A 22 1.50 -3.05 5.00
C THR A 22 2.52 -2.64 6.08
N GLY A 23 3.65 -2.06 5.67
CA GLY A 23 4.76 -1.71 6.57
C GLY A 23 6.01 -2.57 6.33
N ALA A 24 7.08 -2.21 7.02
CA ALA A 24 8.37 -2.91 7.01
C ALA A 24 9.01 -2.83 8.40
N GLU A 25 10.17 -2.18 8.54
CA GLU A 25 10.96 -2.11 9.77
C GLU A 25 10.34 -1.28 10.91
N VAL A 26 9.37 -0.42 10.57
CA VAL A 26 8.77 0.53 11.53
C VAL A 26 7.96 -0.23 12.59
N ARG A 27 8.04 0.24 13.85
CA ARG A 27 7.27 -0.34 14.95
C ARG A 27 5.81 0.07 14.89
N LYS A 28 4.91 -0.91 15.04
CA LYS A 28 3.46 -0.70 15.16
C LYS A 28 3.15 0.10 16.43
N THR A 29 2.41 1.19 16.31
CA THR A 29 1.98 1.97 17.48
C THR A 29 0.83 1.27 18.23
N GLU A 30 0.57 1.68 19.47
CA GLU A 30 -0.57 1.15 20.24
C GLU A 30 -1.91 1.49 19.58
N GLU A 31 -2.03 2.66 18.96
CA GLU A 31 -3.21 3.09 18.21
C GLU A 31 -3.43 2.21 16.97
N GLN A 32 -2.36 1.93 16.21
CA GLN A 32 -2.43 1.03 15.07
C GLN A 32 -2.77 -0.40 15.50
N GLN A 33 -2.28 -0.87 16.66
CA GLN A 33 -2.63 -2.18 17.19
C GLN A 33 -4.11 -2.25 17.59
N LYS A 34 -4.68 -1.20 18.18
CA LYS A 34 -6.12 -1.14 18.51
C LYS A 34 -7.00 -1.27 17.26
N VAL A 35 -6.59 -0.69 16.13
CA VAL A 35 -7.36 -0.72 14.88
C VAL A 35 -7.10 -1.99 14.05
N TYR A 36 -5.83 -2.37 13.90
CA TYR A 36 -5.40 -3.41 12.95
C TYR A 36 -4.96 -4.71 13.62
N GLY A 37 -5.06 -4.80 14.95
CA GLY A 37 -4.59 -5.96 15.71
C GLY A 37 -3.07 -6.16 15.66
N GLY A 38 -2.64 -7.37 16.01
CA GLY A 38 -1.23 -7.74 16.13
C GLY A 38 -0.58 -7.25 17.43
N LEU A 39 0.74 -7.10 17.41
CA LEU A 39 1.54 -6.73 18.58
C LEU A 39 1.99 -5.27 18.49
N ALA A 40 1.66 -4.48 19.50
CA ALA A 40 2.18 -3.13 19.64
C ALA A 40 3.70 -3.17 19.89
N ASN A 41 4.40 -2.13 19.43
CA ASN A 41 5.85 -1.97 19.51
C ASN A 41 6.68 -3.05 18.78
N ALA A 42 6.08 -4.05 18.14
CA ALA A 42 6.75 -4.95 17.21
C ALA A 42 6.94 -4.26 15.84
N ALA A 43 7.97 -4.65 15.08
CA ALA A 43 8.10 -4.25 13.68
C ALA A 43 6.88 -4.74 12.88
N LEU A 44 6.44 -3.96 11.89
CA LEU A 44 5.32 -4.34 11.02
C LEU A 44 5.65 -5.58 10.18
N ASP A 45 6.91 -5.71 9.77
CA ASP A 45 7.51 -6.95 9.27
C ASP A 45 8.82 -7.24 10.03
N PRO A 46 8.81 -8.21 10.97
CA PRO A 46 10.01 -8.61 11.71
C PRO A 46 11.10 -9.24 10.85
N CYS A 47 10.78 -9.71 9.64
CA CYS A 47 11.70 -10.37 8.72
C CYS A 47 12.14 -9.47 7.57
N TYR A 48 11.79 -8.18 7.56
CA TYR A 48 12.17 -7.26 6.49
C TYR A 48 13.69 -7.30 6.20
N HIS A 49 14.05 -7.64 4.96
CA HIS A 49 15.44 -7.84 4.49
C HIS A 49 16.26 -8.90 5.29
N GLN A 50 15.59 -9.89 5.87
CA GLN A 50 16.23 -11.00 6.58
C GLN A 50 15.97 -12.33 5.87
N ALA A 51 16.72 -13.37 6.22
CA ALA A 51 16.59 -14.69 5.60
C ALA A 51 15.22 -15.36 5.85
N CYS A 52 14.46 -14.89 6.84
CA CYS A 52 13.11 -15.38 7.13
C CYS A 52 12.01 -14.72 6.28
N ASP A 53 12.35 -13.75 5.41
CA ASP A 53 11.41 -13.18 4.42
C ASP A 53 11.12 -14.20 3.32
N THR A 54 10.18 -15.08 3.63
CA THR A 54 9.77 -16.23 2.82
C THR A 54 8.25 -16.31 2.82
N TYR A 55 7.68 -17.26 2.06
CA TYR A 55 6.23 -17.48 2.04
C TYR A 55 5.62 -17.73 3.43
N ASP A 56 6.41 -18.25 4.37
CA ASP A 56 5.96 -18.53 5.74
C ASP A 56 5.76 -17.25 6.58
N ASN A 57 6.27 -16.09 6.14
CA ASN A 57 6.11 -14.80 6.82
C ASN A 57 4.95 -13.95 6.26
N VAL A 58 4.07 -14.54 5.44
CA VAL A 58 2.92 -13.85 4.86
C VAL A 58 1.69 -14.00 5.76
N ASN A 59 1.04 -12.87 6.09
CA ASN A 59 -0.29 -12.91 6.67
C ASN A 59 -1.34 -13.06 5.55
N GLU A 60 -1.93 -14.25 5.41
CA GLU A 60 -2.87 -14.57 4.32
C GLU A 60 -4.10 -13.66 4.29
N VAL A 61 -4.65 -13.30 5.46
CA VAL A 61 -5.83 -12.41 5.53
C VAL A 61 -5.50 -11.02 4.98
N ILE A 62 -4.36 -10.45 5.38
CA ILE A 62 -3.93 -9.15 4.89
C ILE A 62 -3.56 -9.24 3.41
N PHE A 63 -2.90 -10.32 2.99
CA PHE A 63 -2.58 -10.54 1.57
C PHE A 63 -3.84 -10.55 0.71
N GLU A 64 -4.89 -11.27 1.12
CA GLU A 64 -6.16 -11.29 0.41
C GLU A 64 -6.81 -9.90 0.36
N GLN A 65 -6.88 -9.18 1.48
CA GLN A 65 -7.44 -7.81 1.52
C GLN A 65 -6.70 -6.86 0.58
N MET A 66 -5.38 -6.94 0.54
CA MET A 66 -4.54 -6.09 -0.31
C MET A 66 -4.71 -6.44 -1.80
N ALA A 67 -4.81 -7.74 -2.12
CA ALA A 67 -5.10 -8.20 -3.48
C ALA A 67 -6.49 -7.75 -3.95
N GLN A 68 -7.51 -7.87 -3.09
CA GLN A 68 -8.86 -7.40 -3.38
C GLN A 68 -8.92 -5.87 -3.56
N ALA A 69 -8.24 -5.11 -2.69
CA ALA A 69 -8.16 -3.66 -2.81
C ALA A 69 -7.49 -3.24 -4.12
N ALA A 70 -6.37 -3.89 -4.49
CA ALA A 70 -5.70 -3.63 -5.77
C ALA A 70 -6.61 -3.95 -6.97
N ALA A 71 -7.28 -5.11 -6.96
CA ALA A 71 -8.20 -5.52 -8.02
C ALA A 71 -9.39 -4.57 -8.13
N TYR A 72 -9.97 -4.15 -6.99
CA TYR A 72 -11.06 -3.19 -6.96
C TYR A 72 -10.65 -1.84 -7.54
N THR A 73 -9.52 -1.28 -7.10
CA THR A 73 -9.01 0.00 -7.62
C THR A 73 -8.75 -0.08 -9.13
N LEU A 74 -8.13 -1.16 -9.62
CA LEU A 74 -7.94 -1.35 -11.06
C LEU A 74 -9.28 -1.42 -11.80
N GLY A 75 -10.24 -2.20 -11.30
CA GLY A 75 -11.57 -2.31 -11.91
C GLY A 75 -12.31 -0.97 -11.98
N VAL A 76 -12.25 -0.17 -10.91
CA VAL A 76 -12.84 1.18 -10.89
C VAL A 76 -12.19 2.09 -11.92
N LEU A 77 -10.86 2.14 -11.96
CA LEU A 77 -10.13 3.05 -12.86
C LEU A 77 -10.26 2.64 -14.33
N MET A 78 -10.20 1.33 -14.63
CA MET A 78 -10.39 0.80 -15.99
C MET A 78 -11.83 0.97 -16.50
N GLY A 79 -12.80 1.06 -15.59
CA GLY A 79 -14.22 1.26 -15.94
C GLY A 79 -14.59 2.71 -16.27
N GLN A 80 -13.67 3.67 -16.17
CA GLN A 80 -13.97 5.07 -16.49
C GLN A 80 -13.83 5.32 -18.00
N GLU A 81 -14.85 5.93 -18.61
CA GLU A 81 -14.79 6.36 -20.03
C GLU A 81 -13.77 7.48 -20.23
N ASP A 82 -13.64 8.37 -19.24
CA ASP A 82 -12.69 9.48 -19.22
C ASP A 82 -11.94 9.50 -17.87
N LEU A 83 -10.84 8.76 -17.84
CA LEU A 83 -10.02 8.58 -16.64
C LEU A 83 -9.40 9.90 -16.16
N GLU A 84 -8.96 10.77 -17.07
CA GLU A 84 -8.37 12.06 -16.71
C GLU A 84 -9.38 12.97 -16.02
N ARG A 85 -10.60 13.07 -16.58
CA ARG A 85 -11.67 13.83 -15.96
C ARG A 85 -12.08 13.24 -14.61
N TYR A 86 -12.19 11.92 -14.51
CA TYR A 86 -12.53 11.25 -13.24
C TYR A 86 -11.52 11.61 -12.14
N LEU A 87 -10.23 11.45 -12.42
CA LEU A 87 -9.16 11.76 -11.47
C LEU A 87 -9.13 13.25 -11.11
N ASN A 88 -9.27 14.14 -12.09
CA ASN A 88 -9.27 15.59 -11.85
C ASN A 88 -10.53 16.09 -11.11
N SER A 89 -11.68 15.43 -11.31
CA SER A 89 -12.93 15.79 -10.61
C SER A 89 -12.94 15.43 -9.13
N THR A 90 -12.11 14.48 -8.73
CA THR A 90 -11.95 14.03 -7.34
C THR A 90 -10.90 14.87 -6.59
N SER A 91 -10.09 15.65 -7.32
CA SER A 91 -8.97 16.44 -6.78
C SER A 91 -9.38 17.73 -6.06
N LEU A 92 -10.68 17.98 -5.83
CA LEU A 92 -11.20 19.15 -5.10
C LEU A 92 -11.38 18.92 -3.58
N TYR A 93 -10.94 17.78 -3.03
CA TYR A 93 -11.16 17.42 -1.63
C TYR A 93 -9.91 17.05 -0.81
N PHE A 94 -8.70 17.42 -1.26
CA PHE A 94 -7.49 17.39 -0.43
C PHE A 94 -6.59 18.60 -0.72
#